data_AF-L0JIP9-F1
#
_entry.id   AF-L0JIP9-F1
#
_cell.length_a   1.000
_cell.length_b   1.000
_cell.length_c   1.000
_cell.angle_alpha   90.00
_cell.angle_beta   90.00
_cell.angle_gamma   90.00
#
_symmetry.space_group_name_H-M   'P 1'
#
loop_
_entity.id
_entity.type
_entity.pdbx_description
1 polymer ?
#
loop_
_entity_poly.entity_id
_entity_poly.type
_entity_poly.pdbx_seq_one_letter_code
_entity_poly.pdbx_strand_id
1 'polypeptide(L)' 'MRKLLKSRVFTTNWDAWNNKWAPIVAAPFLAVLGVVIGTVLGIHFTSSELGQTLVMGLFLFVTMMAGFTLLALVD' A
#
# COMPACT_ATOMS: atom_id res chain seq x y z
N MET A 1 -6.21 14.77 14.46
CA MET A 1 -5.43 14.33 13.26
C MET A 1 -4.52 13.13 13.53
N ARG A 2 -3.41 13.24 14.28
CA ARG A 2 -2.40 12.14 14.40
C ARG A 2 -2.95 10.82 14.96
N LYS A 3 -3.86 10.85 15.95
CA LYS A 3 -4.49 9.63 16.50
C LYS A 3 -5.44 8.94 15.50
N LEU A 4 -6.16 9.71 14.70
CA LEU A 4 -7.08 9.20 13.66
C LEU A 4 -6.31 8.53 12.51
N LEU A 5 -5.22 9.16 12.04
CA LEU A 5 -4.35 8.58 11.01
C LEU A 5 -3.72 7.25 11.44
N LYS A 6 -3.20 7.18 12.68
CA LYS A 6 -2.69 5.90 13.21
C LYS A 6 -3.77 4.82 13.24
N SER A 7 -5.00 5.15 13.65
CA SER A 7 -6.10 4.20 13.67
C SER A 7 -6.54 3.76 12.26
N ARG A 8 -6.48 4.63 11.25
CA ARG A 8 -6.90 4.28 9.88
C ARG A 8 -5.85 3.51 9.10
N VAL A 9 -4.57 3.86 9.26
CA VAL A 9 -3.46 3.30 8.45
C VAL A 9 -2.79 2.11 9.11
N PHE A 10 -2.62 2.13 10.43
CA PHE A 10 -1.84 1.11 11.16
C PHE A 10 -2.71 0.15 11.98
N THR A 11 -4.02 0.35 12.02
CA THR A 11 -4.93 -0.60 12.68
C THR A 11 -6.03 -1.01 11.72
N THR A 12 -6.48 -2.26 11.82
CA THR A 12 -7.64 -2.80 11.08
C THR A 12 -8.97 -2.27 11.63
N ASN A 13 -8.98 -1.07 12.19
CA ASN A 13 -10.19 -0.43 12.71
C ASN A 13 -10.96 0.21 11.55
N TRP A 14 -11.76 -0.61 10.86
CA TRP A 14 -12.58 -0.21 9.73
C TRP A 14 -13.65 0.83 10.07
N ASP A 15 -14.00 0.97 11.35
CA ASP A 15 -14.95 1.99 11.82
C ASP A 15 -14.35 3.40 11.88
N ALA A 16 -13.03 3.53 11.73
CA ALA A 16 -12.38 4.83 11.71
C ALA A 16 -12.60 5.61 10.39
N TRP A 17 -13.05 4.96 9.32
CA TRP A 17 -13.22 5.53 7.99
C TRP A 17 -14.62 6.12 7.80
N ASN A 18 -14.73 7.32 7.20
CA ASN A 18 -16.02 7.91 6.83
C ASN A 18 -16.72 7.05 5.77
N ASN A 19 -15.97 6.56 4.78
CA ASN A 19 -16.46 5.58 3.82
C ASN A 19 -15.72 4.23 3.96
N LYS A 20 -16.39 3.25 4.58
CA LYS A 20 -15.82 1.90 4.80
C LYS A 20 -15.47 1.16 3.50
N TRP A 21 -16.12 1.49 2.39
CA TRP A 21 -15.85 0.87 1.09
C TRP A 21 -14.58 1.41 0.43
N ALA A 22 -14.19 2.64 0.74
CA ALA A 22 -13.04 3.29 0.12
C ALA A 22 -11.73 2.50 0.30
N PRO A 23 -11.30 2.10 1.52
CA PRO A 23 -10.09 1.31 1.68
C PRO A 23 -10.24 -0.13 1.14
N ILE A 24 -11.44 -0.72 1.18
CA ILE A 24 -11.70 -2.06 0.64
C ILE A 24 -11.51 -2.10 -0.88
N VAL A 25 -12.07 -1.11 -1.58
CA VAL A 25 -11.95 -0.99 -3.04
C VAL A 25 -10.54 -0.56 -3.43
N ALA A 26 -9.91 0.37 -2.71
CA ALA A 26 -8.57 0.85 -3.02
C ALA A 26 -7.48 -0.22 -2.83
N ALA A 27 -7.62 -1.10 -1.84
CA ALA A 27 -6.62 -2.13 -1.51
C ALA A 27 -6.15 -2.97 -2.72
N PRO A 28 -7.03 -3.62 -3.51
CA PRO A 28 -6.60 -4.40 -4.67
C PRO A 28 -5.92 -3.54 -5.74
N PHE A 29 -6.38 -2.30 -5.98
CA PHE A 29 -5.74 -1.42 -6.96
C PHE A 29 -4.33 -1.01 -6.52
N LEU A 30 -4.16 -0.66 -5.23
CA LEU A 30 -2.85 -0.31 -4.66
C LEU A 30 -1.89 -1.52 -4.66
N ALA A 31 -2.40 -2.72 -4.36
CA ALA A 31 -1.61 -3.95 -4.40
C ALA A 31 -1.12 -4.26 -5.83
N VAL A 32 -2.04 -4.22 -6.82
CA VAL A 32 -1.68 -4.42 -8.24
C VAL A 32 -0.68 -3.37 -8.69
N LEU A 33 -0.90 -2.09 -8.35
CA LEU A 33 0.03 -1.02 -8.71
C LEU A 33 1.42 -1.26 -8.11
N GLY A 34 1.50 -1.64 -6.84
CA GLY A 34 2.78 -1.91 -6.18
C GLY A 34 3.51 -3.11 -6.77
N VAL A 35 2.79 -4.19 -7.13
CA VAL A 35 3.36 -5.34 -7.83
C VAL A 35 3.87 -4.93 -9.21
N VAL A 36 3.07 -4.22 -10.01
CA VAL A 36 3.47 -3.76 -11.36
C VAL A 36 4.73 -2.91 -11.30
N ILE A 37 4.79 -1.93 -10.39
CA ILE A 37 5.98 -1.10 -10.20
C ILE A 37 7.18 -1.97 -9.78
N GLY A 38 6.97 -2.87 -8.82
CA GLY A 38 8.01 -3.77 -8.32
C GLY A 38 8.56 -4.72 -9.38
N THR A 39 7.71 -5.26 -10.25
CA THR A 39 8.13 -6.14 -11.36
C THR A 39 8.86 -5.35 -12.44
N VAL A 40 8.35 -4.18 -12.84
CA VAL A 40 8.95 -3.36 -13.89
C VAL A 40 10.31 -2.80 -13.45
N LEU A 41 10.42 -2.36 -12.20
CA LEU A 41 11.67 -1.76 -11.70
C LEU A 41 12.61 -2.78 -11.06
N GLY A 42 12.12 -3.95 -10.65
CA GLY A 42 12.91 -4.97 -9.93
C GLY A 42 14.17 -5.41 -10.66
N ILE A 43 14.11 -5.49 -11.99
CA ILE A 43 15.25 -5.84 -12.86
C ILE A 43 16.43 -4.87 -12.74
N HIS A 44 16.18 -3.63 -12.31
CA HIS A 44 17.21 -2.60 -12.16
C HIS A 44 17.87 -2.61 -10.78
N PHE A 45 17.25 -3.27 -9.80
CA PHE A 45 17.76 -3.31 -8.42
C PHE A 45 18.55 -4.58 -8.12
N THR A 46 18.25 -5.69 -8.81
CA THR A 46 18.87 -6.98 -8.53
C THR A 46 18.65 -7.99 -9.66
N SER A 47 19.65 -8.84 -9.88
CA SER A 47 19.61 -9.95 -10.85
C SER A 47 19.21 -11.29 -10.24
N SER A 48 19.11 -11.40 -8.91
CA SER A 48 18.70 -12.64 -8.24
C SER A 48 17.19 -12.75 -8.11
N GLU A 49 16.64 -13.95 -8.27
CA GLU A 49 15.20 -14.22 -8.12
C GLU A 49 14.67 -13.84 -6.74
N LEU A 50 15.43 -14.18 -5.68
CA LEU A 50 15.11 -13.78 -4.31
C LEU A 50 15.09 -12.26 -4.17
N GLY A 51 16.09 -11.57 -4.74
CA GLY A 51 16.13 -10.11 -4.71
C GLY A 51 14.93 -9.49 -5.42
N GLN A 52 14.55 -9.99 -6.59
CA GLN A 52 13.40 -9.45 -7.34
C GLN A 52 12.11 -9.62 -6.56
N THR A 53 11.95 -10.75 -5.88
CA THR A 53 10.79 -11.02 -5.01
C THR A 53 10.75 -10.05 -3.82
N LEU A 54 11.89 -9.80 -3.18
CA LEU A 54 11.99 -8.85 -2.06
C LEU A 54 11.71 -7.41 -2.50
N VAL A 55 12.24 -6.99 -3.65
CA VAL A 55 11.99 -5.66 -4.21
C VAL A 55 10.51 -5.50 -4.56
N MET A 56 9.89 -6.50 -5.18
CA MET A 56 8.45 -6.49 -5.46
C MET A 56 7.62 -6.38 -4.18
N GLY A 57 7.97 -7.15 -3.14
CA GLY A 57 7.32 -7.06 -1.83
C GLY A 57 7.47 -5.69 -1.17
N LEU A 58 8.65 -5.07 -1.29
CA LEU A 58 8.91 -3.71 -0.80
C LEU A 58 8.02 -2.68 -1.52
N PHE A 59 7.93 -2.74 -2.85
CA PHE A 59 7.09 -1.83 -3.63
C PHE A 59 5.60 -2.01 -3.33
N LEU A 60 5.13 -3.26 -3.16
CA LEU A 60 3.77 -3.52 -2.70
C LEU A 60 3.51 -2.86 -1.33
N PHE A 61 4.41 -3.07 -0.37
CA PHE A 61 4.27 -2.50 0.96
C PHE A 61 4.23 -0.96 0.94
N VAL A 62 5.18 -0.33 0.25
CA VAL A 62 5.26 1.14 0.14
C VAL A 62 4.04 1.71 -0.56
N THR A 63 3.58 1.09 -1.65
CA THR A 63 2.42 1.57 -2.42
C THR A 63 1.13 1.48 -1.59
N MET A 64 0.94 0.38 -0.87
CA MET A 64 -0.21 0.24 0.04
C MET A 64 -0.15 1.28 1.17
N MET A 65 1.00 1.44 1.83
CA MET A 65 1.18 2.41 2.91
C MET A 65 0.93 3.85 2.44
N ALA A 66 1.53 4.25 1.33
CA ALA A 66 1.35 5.58 0.75
C ALA A 66 -0.10 5.80 0.30
N GLY A 67 -0.68 4.82 -0.40
CA GLY A 67 -2.05 4.89 -0.89
C GLY A 67 -3.07 5.02 0.23
N PHE A 68 -2.99 4.18 1.28
CA PHE A 68 -3.86 4.30 2.45
C PHE A 68 -3.65 5.59 3.23
N THR A 69 -2.42 6.10 3.29
CA THR A 69 -2.16 7.40 3.93
C THR A 69 -2.84 8.53 3.16
N LEU A 70 -2.72 8.55 1.83
CA LEU A 70 -3.40 9.53 0.97
C LEU A 70 -4.91 9.42 1.10
N LEU A 71 -5.45 8.19 1.07
CA LEU A 71 -6.87 7.94 1.26
C LEU A 71 -7.35 8.48 2.62
N ALA A 72 -6.59 8.23 3.69
CA ALA A 72 -6.94 8.68 5.04
C ALA A 72 -6.84 10.21 5.23
N LEU A 73 -6.12 10.92 4.35
CA LEU A 73 -6.05 12.38 4.34
C LEU A 73 -7.26 13.03 3.65
N VAL A 74 -7.84 12.34 2.65
CA VAL A 74 -8.99 12.85 1.89
C VAL A 74 -10.35 12.33 2.40
N ASP A 75 -10.34 11.29 3.23
CA ASP A 75 -11.51 10.73 3.95
C ASP A 75 -11.88 11.50 5.22
#